data_AF-A0A0D0DJF4-F1
#
_entry.id   AF-A0A0D0DJF4-F1
#
_cell.length_a   1.000
_cell.length_b   1.000
_cell.length_c   1.000
_cell.angle_alpha   90.00
_cell.angle_beta   90.00
_cell.angle_gamma   90.00
#
_symmetry.space_group_name_H-M   'P 1'
#
loop_
_entity.id
_entity.type
_entity.pdbx_description
1 polymer ?
#
loop_
_entity_poly.entity_id
_entity_poly.type
_entity_poly.pdbx_seq_one_letter_code
_entity_poly.pdbx_strand_id
1 'polypeptide(L)'
;MSSECRSVQNTFIQFGQELDDQNDRRERLIKASRDITNLSKKVIFLLHRIMNEDAQDVLKHSKYAYERGTEKLREVQEIYATIKAELQGDLFWRHHRPVSPGLQEYVEALSFAHYLGHGTLMTFTQVQCTLSDNNGVPYFPLPKEDYLLGLSDLTGELMRFAISGIARRGGRTRALQVCNFVRGCRSDFDRFTPFVRELRKKQIVTNQSLEKIEDAVYAIVVRSSEYDLPPEMLDDIISRSIPRFASGSAKAKCSRDVGSDDGHEDDY
;
A
#
# COMPACT_ATOMS: atom_id res chain seq x y z
N MET A 1 45.12 21.75 34.43
CA MET A 1 43.71 21.53 34.01
C MET A 1 43.11 20.52 34.97
N SER A 2 42.05 20.90 35.69
CA SER A 2 41.48 20.15 36.81
C SER A 2 40.94 18.79 36.35
N SER A 3 41.08 17.77 37.22
CA SER A 3 40.55 16.41 37.03
C SER A 3 39.08 16.40 36.55
N GLU A 4 38.31 17.36 37.06
CA GLU A 4 36.91 17.60 36.73
C GLU A 4 36.67 17.95 35.25
N CYS A 5 37.55 18.77 34.66
CA CYS A 5 37.46 19.14 33.24
C CYS A 5 37.71 17.94 32.32
N ARG A 6 38.62 17.03 32.72
CA ARG A 6 38.89 15.78 32.00
C ARG A 6 37.75 14.78 32.16
N SER A 7 37.11 14.73 33.33
CA SER A 7 35.91 13.91 33.56
C SER A 7 34.75 14.33 32.66
N VAL A 8 34.46 15.63 32.59
CA VAL A 8 33.39 16.16 31.72
C VAL A 8 33.69 15.86 30.25
N GLN A 9 34.93 16.06 29.80
CA GLN A 9 35.35 15.73 28.43
C GLN A 9 35.12 14.24 28.09
N ASN A 10 35.50 13.34 29.00
CA ASN A 10 35.26 11.90 28.80
C ASN A 10 33.77 11.57 28.70
N THR A 11 32.92 12.21 29.52
CA THR A 11 31.46 12.05 29.44
C THR A 11 30.92 12.48 28.06
N PHE A 12 31.36 13.64 27.54
CA PHE A 12 30.92 14.10 26.21
C PHE A 12 31.43 13.21 25.07
N ILE A 13 32.62 12.63 25.19
CA ILE A 13 33.13 11.63 24.22
C ILE A 13 32.23 10.39 24.21
N GLN A 14 31.85 9.89 25.39
CA GLN A 14 30.94 8.75 25.50
C GLN A 14 29.56 9.07 24.91
N PHE A 15 29.01 10.26 25.17
CA PHE A 15 27.75 10.69 24.53
C PHE A 15 27.87 10.80 23.01
N GLY A 16 29.01 11.28 22.51
CA GLY A 16 29.29 11.32 21.07
C GLY A 16 29.23 9.92 20.45
N GLN A 17 29.93 8.95 21.05
CA GLN A 17 29.93 7.56 20.60
C GLN A 17 28.53 6.95 20.60
N GLU A 18 27.73 7.19 21.65
CA GLU A 18 26.35 6.70 21.72
C GLU A 18 25.47 7.31 20.62
N LEU A 19 25.60 8.61 20.35
CA LEU A 19 24.84 9.28 19.29
C LEU A 19 25.25 8.78 17.89
N ASP A 20 26.54 8.54 17.67
CA ASP A 20 27.04 7.99 16.41
C ASP A 20 26.48 6.58 16.17
N ASP A 21 26.51 5.70 17.18
CA ASP A 21 25.93 4.36 17.10
C ASP A 21 24.42 4.40 16.82
N GLN A 22 23.70 5.34 17.43
CA GLN A 22 22.26 5.55 17.18
C GLN A 22 21.98 6.03 15.75
N ASN A 23 22.81 6.94 15.23
CA ASN A 23 22.69 7.45 13.86
C ASN A 23 23.00 6.36 12.84
N ASP A 24 24.05 5.58 13.05
CA ASP A 24 24.43 4.47 12.19
C ASP A 24 23.34 3.40 12.14
N ARG A 25 22.75 3.06 13.30
CA ARG A 25 21.59 2.17 13.39
C ARG A 25 20.42 2.72 12.59
N ARG A 26 20.08 4.01 12.77
CA ARG A 26 18.99 4.67 12.05
C ARG A 26 19.20 4.59 10.54
N GLU A 27 20.41 4.82 10.04
CA GLU A 27 20.70 4.74 8.60
C GLU A 27 20.62 3.31 8.06
N ARG A 28 21.05 2.29 8.83
CA ARG A 28 20.83 0.88 8.47
C ARG A 28 19.34 0.55 8.34
N LEU A 29 18.52 1.02 9.28
CA LEU A 29 17.06 0.81 9.26
C LEU A 29 16.38 1.54 8.10
N ILE A 30 16.82 2.76 7.76
CA ILE A 30 16.32 3.49 6.59
C ILE A 30 16.59 2.72 5.30
N LYS A 31 17.79 2.17 5.13
CA LYS A 31 18.16 1.37 3.96
C LYS A 31 17.28 0.11 3.86
N ALA A 32 17.19 -0.66 4.93
CA ALA A 32 16.33 -1.85 4.98
C ALA A 32 14.86 -1.54 4.67
N SER A 33 14.32 -0.47 5.27
CA SER A 33 12.94 -0.01 5.02
C SER A 33 12.69 0.33 3.55
N ARG A 34 13.64 1.01 2.89
CA ARG A 34 13.55 1.30 1.44
C ARG A 34 13.56 0.02 0.59
N ASP A 35 14.40 -0.93 0.93
CA ASP A 35 14.46 -2.22 0.22
C ASP A 35 13.16 -3.00 0.37
N ILE A 36 12.60 -3.03 1.60
CA ILE A 36 11.29 -3.62 1.90
C ILE A 36 10.18 -2.97 1.09
N THR A 37 10.12 -1.62 1.06
CA THR A 37 9.14 -0.89 0.24
C THR A 37 9.28 -1.26 -1.24
N ASN A 38 10.51 -1.29 -1.77
CA ASN A 38 10.75 -1.60 -3.18
C ASN A 38 10.32 -3.03 -3.54
N LEU A 39 10.63 -4.02 -2.70
CA LEU A 39 10.22 -5.40 -2.91
C LEU A 39 8.71 -5.57 -2.80
N SER A 40 8.08 -4.95 -1.80
CA SER A 40 6.62 -5.00 -1.61
C SER A 40 5.89 -4.42 -2.81
N LYS A 41 6.34 -3.27 -3.35
CA LYS A 41 5.82 -2.70 -4.61
C LYS A 41 5.96 -3.64 -5.79
N LYS A 42 7.14 -4.27 -5.95
CA LYS A 42 7.37 -5.24 -7.03
C LYS A 42 6.39 -6.41 -6.93
N VAL A 43 6.06 -6.86 -5.72
CA VAL A 43 5.04 -7.89 -5.51
C VAL A 43 3.65 -7.38 -5.90
N ILE A 44 3.25 -6.17 -5.50
CA ILE A 44 1.97 -5.59 -5.91
C ILE A 44 1.85 -5.53 -7.44
N PHE A 45 2.89 -5.05 -8.14
CA PHE A 45 2.92 -5.02 -9.61
C PHE A 45 2.87 -6.42 -10.22
N LEU A 46 3.57 -7.39 -9.64
CA LEU A 46 3.53 -8.79 -10.07
C LEU A 46 2.11 -9.35 -9.96
N LEU A 47 1.42 -9.11 -8.84
CA LEU A 47 0.05 -9.57 -8.60
C LEU A 47 -0.92 -8.97 -9.62
N HIS A 48 -0.84 -7.67 -9.88
CA HIS A 48 -1.64 -7.03 -10.94
C HIS A 48 -1.34 -7.61 -12.31
N ARG A 49 -0.07 -7.89 -12.62
CA ARG A 49 0.30 -8.49 -13.91
C ARG A 49 -0.33 -9.86 -14.06
N ILE A 50 -0.15 -10.73 -13.07
CA ILE A 50 -0.75 -12.07 -13.05
C ILE A 50 -2.27 -11.92 -13.25
N MET A 51 -2.95 -11.16 -12.40
CA MET A 51 -4.41 -11.01 -12.48
C MET A 51 -4.94 -10.35 -13.77
N ASN A 52 -4.05 -9.77 -14.57
CA ASN A 52 -4.37 -9.21 -15.88
C ASN A 52 -4.11 -10.17 -17.06
N GLU A 53 -3.56 -11.35 -16.81
CA GLU A 53 -3.45 -12.40 -17.83
C GLU A 53 -4.82 -13.06 -18.07
N ASP A 54 -5.10 -13.46 -19.32
CA ASP A 54 -6.32 -14.17 -19.66
C ASP A 54 -6.26 -15.61 -19.12
N ALA A 55 -7.13 -15.91 -18.16
CA ALA A 55 -7.19 -17.22 -17.52
C ALA A 55 -8.56 -17.85 -17.74
N GLN A 56 -8.58 -19.12 -18.17
CA GLN A 56 -9.83 -19.89 -18.28
C GLN A 56 -10.43 -20.22 -16.90
N ASP A 57 -9.58 -20.41 -15.89
CA ASP A 57 -9.98 -20.74 -14.52
C ASP A 57 -9.52 -19.64 -13.55
N VAL A 58 -10.46 -18.77 -13.19
CA VAL A 58 -10.22 -17.62 -12.30
C VAL A 58 -9.76 -18.06 -10.91
N LEU A 59 -10.23 -19.21 -10.41
CA LEU A 59 -9.89 -19.69 -9.06
C LEU A 59 -8.45 -20.19 -9.02
N LYS A 60 -8.04 -21.00 -10.01
CA LYS A 60 -6.64 -21.43 -10.11
C LYS A 60 -5.70 -20.26 -10.28
N HIS A 61 -6.11 -19.26 -11.06
CA HIS A 61 -5.30 -18.08 -11.30
C HIS A 61 -5.12 -17.22 -10.05
N SER A 62 -6.20 -17.04 -9.28
CA SER A 62 -6.16 -16.30 -8.02
C SER A 62 -5.31 -17.02 -6.96
N LYS A 63 -5.40 -18.35 -6.90
CA LYS A 63 -4.54 -19.19 -6.06
C LYS A 63 -3.06 -19.08 -6.47
N TYR A 64 -2.78 -19.13 -7.77
CA TYR A 64 -1.42 -18.95 -8.30
C TYR A 64 -0.84 -17.57 -7.96
N ALA A 65 -1.63 -16.51 -8.11
CA ALA A 65 -1.22 -15.15 -7.71
C ALA A 65 -0.87 -15.08 -6.22
N TYR A 66 -1.71 -15.67 -5.36
CA TYR A 66 -1.45 -15.75 -3.92
C TYR A 66 -0.15 -16.51 -3.59
N GLU A 67 0.04 -17.70 -4.17
CA GLU A 67 1.25 -18.52 -3.95
C GLU A 67 2.51 -17.80 -4.40
N ARG A 68 2.50 -17.16 -5.58
CA ARG A 68 3.63 -16.39 -6.09
C ARG A 68 3.91 -15.13 -5.28
N GLY A 69 2.87 -14.41 -4.88
CA GLY A 69 3.01 -13.21 -4.05
C GLY A 69 3.61 -13.55 -2.69
N THR A 70 3.08 -14.57 -2.02
CA THR A 70 3.57 -15.00 -0.70
C THR A 70 4.98 -15.59 -0.76
N GLU A 71 5.33 -16.35 -1.81
CA GLU A 71 6.69 -16.81 -2.07
C GLU A 71 7.67 -15.63 -2.14
N LYS A 72 7.35 -14.61 -2.94
CA LYS A 72 8.20 -13.41 -3.10
C LYS A 72 8.28 -12.55 -1.85
N LEU A 73 7.22 -12.50 -1.05
CA LEU A 73 7.21 -11.77 0.22
C LEU A 73 8.07 -12.42 1.31
N ARG A 74 8.57 -13.65 1.12
CA ARG A 74 9.58 -14.24 2.01
C ARG A 74 10.89 -13.44 1.99
N GLU A 75 11.27 -12.88 0.85
CA GLU A 75 12.46 -12.01 0.74
C GLU A 75 12.33 -10.78 1.67
N VAL A 76 11.12 -10.24 1.83
CA VAL A 76 10.84 -9.14 2.78
C VAL A 76 10.92 -9.62 4.24
N GLN A 77 10.39 -10.79 4.53
CA GLN A 77 10.44 -11.40 5.87
C GLN A 77 11.90 -11.67 6.31
N GLU A 78 12.75 -12.09 5.37
CA GLU A 78 14.20 -12.30 5.60
C GLU A 78 14.93 -10.99 5.94
N ILE A 79 14.57 -9.87 5.30
CA ILE A 79 15.13 -8.56 5.65
C ILE A 79 14.72 -8.19 7.09
N TYR A 80 13.45 -8.36 7.45
CA TYR A 80 13.00 -8.13 8.84
C TYR A 80 13.71 -9.02 9.86
N ALA A 81 13.92 -10.29 9.52
CA ALA A 81 14.67 -11.22 10.36
C ALA A 81 16.12 -10.77 10.55
N THR A 82 16.74 -10.20 9.52
CA THR A 82 18.13 -9.68 9.56
C THR A 82 18.24 -8.45 10.46
N ILE A 83 17.27 -7.54 10.43
CA ILE A 83 17.29 -6.31 11.25
C ILE A 83 16.67 -6.48 12.65
N LYS A 84 16.25 -7.69 13.04
CA LYS A 84 15.55 -7.92 14.32
C LYS A 84 16.35 -7.44 15.54
N ALA A 85 17.67 -7.62 15.53
CA ALA A 85 18.55 -7.20 16.64
C ALA A 85 18.59 -5.67 16.80
N GLU A 86 18.38 -4.93 15.69
CA GLU A 86 18.35 -3.47 15.69
C GLU A 86 17.04 -2.93 16.30
N LEU A 87 16.00 -3.77 16.43
CA LEU A 87 14.63 -3.43 16.82
C LEU A 87 14.19 -4.10 18.13
N GLN A 88 15.10 -4.67 18.93
CA GLN A 88 14.72 -5.38 20.17
C GLN A 88 14.22 -4.44 21.27
N GLY A 89 13.13 -4.85 21.94
CA GLY A 89 12.57 -4.12 23.09
C GLY A 89 12.21 -2.67 22.74
N ASP A 90 12.69 -1.74 23.57
CA ASP A 90 12.38 -0.30 23.42
C ASP A 90 13.02 0.34 22.18
N LEU A 91 14.03 -0.31 21.57
CA LEU A 91 14.69 0.19 20.37
C LEU A 91 13.71 0.30 19.20
N PHE A 92 12.74 -0.60 19.11
CA PHE A 92 11.70 -0.53 18.08
C PHE A 92 10.98 0.82 18.11
N TRP A 93 10.51 1.25 19.28
CA TRP A 93 9.74 2.50 19.40
C TRP A 93 10.60 3.73 19.14
N ARG A 94 11.90 3.69 19.48
CA ARG A 94 12.86 4.76 19.16
C ARG A 94 13.08 4.90 17.64
N HIS A 95 13.08 3.78 16.93
CA HIS A 95 13.37 3.73 15.49
C HIS A 95 12.16 3.35 14.62
N HIS A 96 10.95 3.50 15.15
CA HIS A 96 9.70 3.15 14.45
C HIS A 96 9.52 3.98 13.18
N ARG A 97 9.81 5.28 13.23
CA ARG A 97 9.61 6.21 12.11
C ARG A 97 10.32 5.77 10.81
N PRO A 98 11.62 5.40 10.84
CA PRO A 98 12.29 4.81 9.68
C PRO A 98 11.64 3.53 9.14
N VAL A 99 11.10 2.67 10.00
CA VAL A 99 10.60 1.32 9.64
C VAL A 99 9.16 1.37 9.12
N SER A 100 8.36 2.29 9.64
CA SER A 100 6.92 2.44 9.37
C SER A 100 6.55 2.45 7.86
N PRO A 101 7.25 3.19 6.97
CA PRO A 101 6.92 3.17 5.54
C PRO A 101 7.08 1.78 4.88
N GLY A 102 8.17 1.07 5.18
CA GLY A 102 8.37 -0.29 4.69
C GLY A 102 7.31 -1.25 5.23
N LEU A 103 6.93 -1.08 6.49
CA LEU A 103 5.93 -1.92 7.15
C LEU A 103 4.52 -1.72 6.55
N GLN A 104 4.10 -0.49 6.31
CA GLN A 104 2.82 -0.18 5.68
C GLN A 104 2.72 -0.80 4.28
N GLU A 105 3.76 -0.65 3.45
CA GLU A 105 3.82 -1.23 2.11
C GLU A 105 3.82 -2.77 2.15
N TYR A 106 4.51 -3.36 3.13
CA TYR A 106 4.50 -4.81 3.34
C TYR A 106 3.10 -5.32 3.70
N VAL A 107 2.39 -4.64 4.61
CA VAL A 107 1.01 -4.97 4.98
C VAL A 107 0.09 -4.87 3.77
N GLU A 108 0.23 -3.82 2.97
CA GLU A 108 -0.52 -3.64 1.72
C GLU A 108 -0.30 -4.82 0.76
N ALA A 109 0.95 -5.15 0.44
CA ALA A 109 1.30 -6.21 -0.49
C ALA A 109 0.80 -7.60 -0.02
N LEU A 110 1.01 -7.90 1.27
CA LEU A 110 0.60 -9.17 1.87
C LEU A 110 -0.92 -9.30 1.90
N SER A 111 -1.62 -8.22 2.26
CA SER A 111 -3.09 -8.20 2.30
C SER A 111 -3.69 -8.26 0.89
N PHE A 112 -3.03 -7.67 -0.11
CA PHE A 112 -3.47 -7.78 -1.50
C PHE A 112 -3.34 -9.21 -2.00
N ALA A 113 -2.19 -9.88 -1.76
CA ALA A 113 -2.03 -11.29 -2.07
C ALA A 113 -3.11 -12.14 -1.37
N HIS A 114 -3.32 -11.92 -0.07
CA HIS A 114 -4.30 -12.66 0.73
C HIS A 114 -5.73 -12.48 0.21
N TYR A 115 -6.12 -11.25 -0.15
CA TYR A 115 -7.42 -10.97 -0.74
C TYR A 115 -7.61 -11.69 -2.07
N LEU A 116 -6.60 -11.71 -2.95
CA LEU A 116 -6.69 -12.45 -4.21
C LEU A 116 -6.92 -13.95 -3.96
N GLY A 117 -6.21 -14.56 -3.01
CA GLY A 117 -6.34 -15.99 -2.72
C GLY A 117 -7.62 -16.39 -1.97
N HIS A 118 -8.12 -15.53 -1.08
CA HIS A 118 -9.17 -15.90 -0.10
C HIS A 118 -10.42 -15.03 -0.16
N GLY A 119 -10.40 -13.89 -0.84
CA GLY A 119 -11.50 -12.92 -0.87
C GLY A 119 -11.79 -12.25 0.49
N THR A 120 -10.86 -12.29 1.42
CA THR A 120 -11.01 -11.78 2.79
C THR A 120 -9.88 -10.82 3.16
N LEU A 121 -10.08 -10.04 4.23
CA LEU A 121 -9.05 -9.18 4.79
C LEU A 121 -8.07 -10.00 5.63
N MET A 122 -6.77 -9.76 5.48
CA MET A 122 -5.78 -10.38 6.34
C MET A 122 -5.83 -9.77 7.73
N THR A 123 -5.93 -10.60 8.76
CA THR A 123 -6.05 -10.15 10.16
C THR A 123 -4.71 -9.65 10.71
N PHE A 124 -4.78 -8.78 11.71
CA PHE A 124 -3.60 -8.29 12.44
C PHE A 124 -2.70 -9.44 12.93
N THR A 125 -3.30 -10.48 13.52
CA THR A 125 -2.56 -11.65 14.02
C THR A 125 -1.86 -12.40 12.91
N GLN A 126 -2.51 -12.59 11.76
CA GLN A 126 -1.87 -13.24 10.61
C GLN A 126 -0.66 -12.46 10.11
N VAL A 127 -0.74 -11.13 10.05
CA VAL A 127 0.41 -10.27 9.69
C VAL A 127 1.50 -10.35 10.76
N GLN A 128 1.16 -10.31 12.05
CA GLN A 128 2.15 -10.43 13.12
C GLN A 128 2.89 -11.78 13.07
N CYS A 129 2.20 -12.86 12.71
CA CYS A 129 2.81 -14.17 12.53
C CYS A 129 3.86 -14.19 11.42
N THR A 130 3.69 -13.41 10.35
CA THR A 130 4.71 -13.32 9.28
C THR A 130 5.95 -12.52 9.68
N LEU A 131 5.83 -11.71 10.74
CA LEU A 131 6.90 -10.93 11.35
C LEU A 131 7.42 -11.58 12.64
N SER A 132 7.42 -12.92 12.68
CA SER A 132 7.86 -13.72 13.81
C SER A 132 8.88 -14.77 13.36
N ASP A 133 9.71 -15.24 14.28
CA ASP A 133 10.64 -16.34 14.03
C ASP A 133 9.94 -17.71 13.97
N ASN A 134 10.72 -18.77 13.71
CA ASN A 134 10.22 -20.14 13.62
C ASN A 134 9.58 -20.66 14.93
N ASN A 135 9.84 -20.01 16.07
CA ASN A 135 9.26 -20.35 17.37
C ASN A 135 8.01 -19.50 17.67
N GLY A 136 7.59 -18.63 16.74
CA GLY A 136 6.46 -17.74 16.91
C GLY A 136 6.77 -16.49 17.75
N VAL A 137 8.05 -16.17 17.96
CA VAL A 137 8.45 -14.95 18.68
C VAL A 137 8.50 -13.78 17.69
N PRO A 138 7.73 -12.70 17.92
CA PRO A 138 7.77 -11.52 17.07
C PRO A 138 9.17 -10.89 16.97
N TYR A 139 9.59 -10.50 15.77
CA TYR A 139 10.80 -9.69 15.59
C TYR A 139 10.65 -8.32 16.27
N PHE A 140 9.44 -7.76 16.21
CA PHE A 140 8.99 -6.55 16.89
C PHE A 140 7.46 -6.54 16.93
N PRO A 141 6.83 -5.76 17.83
CA PRO A 141 5.38 -5.63 17.85
C PRO A 141 4.89 -4.83 16.63
N LEU A 142 3.99 -5.41 15.84
CA LEU A 142 3.32 -4.73 14.72
C LEU A 142 2.48 -3.56 15.28
N PRO A 143 2.78 -2.30 14.89
CA PRO A 143 1.97 -1.18 15.30
C PRO A 143 0.58 -1.26 14.65
N LYS A 144 -0.46 -1.06 15.45
CA LYS A 144 -1.85 -1.03 14.95
C LYS A 144 -2.05 0.07 13.92
N GLU A 145 -1.36 1.20 14.08
CA GLU A 145 -1.37 2.31 13.13
C GLU A 145 -0.82 1.88 11.76
N ASP A 146 0.36 1.24 11.70
CA ASP A 146 0.92 0.79 10.42
C ASP A 146 0.07 -0.29 9.74
N TYR A 147 -0.52 -1.18 10.53
CA TYR A 147 -1.48 -2.15 10.00
C TYR A 147 -2.68 -1.45 9.34
N LEU A 148 -3.32 -0.50 10.05
CA LEU A 148 -4.47 0.23 9.53
C LEU A 148 -4.11 1.10 8.31
N LEU A 149 -2.94 1.73 8.31
CA LEU A 149 -2.49 2.56 7.19
C LEU A 149 -2.18 1.73 5.95
N GLY A 150 -1.49 0.59 6.09
CA GLY A 150 -1.25 -0.33 4.98
C GLY A 150 -2.56 -0.94 4.41
N LEU A 151 -3.52 -1.26 5.28
CA LEU A 151 -4.85 -1.69 4.82
C LEU A 151 -5.66 -0.57 4.15
N SER A 152 -5.42 0.69 4.53
CA SER A 152 -6.04 1.82 3.84
C SER A 152 -5.50 1.95 2.41
N ASP A 153 -4.19 1.75 2.21
CA ASP A 153 -3.56 1.80 0.88
C ASP A 153 -3.98 0.64 -0.02
N LEU A 154 -4.18 -0.56 0.56
CA LEU A 154 -4.77 -1.71 -0.13
C LEU A 154 -6.07 -1.36 -0.88
N THR A 155 -6.90 -0.45 -0.35
CA THR A 155 -8.15 -0.05 -1.02
C THR A 155 -7.92 0.57 -2.41
N GLY A 156 -6.78 1.24 -2.60
CA GLY A 156 -6.34 1.76 -3.90
C GLY A 156 -5.95 0.65 -4.88
N GLU A 157 -5.21 -0.35 -4.41
CA GLU A 157 -4.84 -1.51 -5.23
C GLU A 157 -6.04 -2.39 -5.59
N LEU A 158 -7.01 -2.52 -4.68
CA LEU A 158 -8.29 -3.18 -4.95
C LEU A 158 -9.12 -2.43 -5.99
N MET A 159 -9.19 -1.10 -5.92
CA MET A 159 -9.82 -0.29 -6.97
C MET A 159 -9.15 -0.53 -8.32
N ARG A 160 -7.81 -0.49 -8.37
CA ARG A 160 -7.06 -0.75 -9.60
C ARG A 160 -7.34 -2.15 -10.14
N PHE A 161 -7.42 -3.15 -9.27
CA PHE A 161 -7.75 -4.53 -9.62
C PHE A 161 -9.16 -4.66 -10.20
N ALA A 162 -10.16 -4.01 -9.59
CA ALA A 162 -11.53 -4.01 -10.07
C ALA A 162 -11.64 -3.38 -11.46
N ILE A 163 -11.12 -2.16 -11.64
CA ILE A 163 -11.22 -1.40 -12.89
C ILE A 163 -10.46 -2.08 -14.04
N SER A 164 -9.24 -2.58 -13.78
CA SER A 164 -8.42 -3.22 -14.82
C SER A 164 -9.02 -4.54 -15.32
N GLY A 165 -9.78 -5.23 -14.47
CA GLY A 165 -10.41 -6.51 -14.79
C GLY A 165 -11.84 -6.41 -15.33
N ILE A 166 -12.45 -5.23 -15.33
CA ILE A 166 -13.91 -5.10 -15.42
C ILE A 166 -14.50 -5.48 -16.79
N ALA A 167 -13.75 -5.25 -17.87
CA ALA A 167 -14.14 -5.58 -19.23
C ALA A 167 -13.87 -7.05 -19.61
N ARG A 168 -13.20 -7.82 -18.74
CA ARG A 168 -12.96 -9.24 -18.96
C ARG A 168 -14.15 -10.07 -18.51
N ARG A 169 -14.25 -11.30 -19.02
CA ARG A 169 -15.25 -12.29 -18.59
C ARG A 169 -15.24 -12.45 -17.07
N GLY A 170 -16.41 -12.28 -16.43
CA GLY A 170 -16.55 -12.33 -14.97
C GLY A 170 -16.01 -11.11 -14.21
N GLY A 171 -15.48 -10.11 -14.93
CA GLY A 171 -14.96 -8.86 -14.38
C GLY A 171 -16.00 -8.04 -13.64
N ARG A 172 -17.26 -8.08 -14.09
CA ARG A 172 -18.40 -7.40 -13.45
C ARG A 172 -18.67 -7.91 -12.05
N THR A 173 -18.79 -9.23 -11.90
CA THR A 173 -18.99 -9.88 -10.60
C THR A 173 -17.84 -9.57 -9.65
N ARG A 174 -16.60 -9.62 -10.16
CA ARG A 174 -15.41 -9.23 -9.40
C ARG A 174 -15.47 -7.78 -8.95
N ALA A 175 -15.80 -6.84 -9.83
CA ALA A 175 -15.88 -5.42 -9.48
C ALA A 175 -16.95 -5.17 -8.40
N LEU A 176 -18.09 -5.86 -8.45
CA LEU A 176 -19.11 -5.79 -7.41
C LEU A 176 -18.63 -6.36 -6.08
N GLN A 177 -17.93 -7.51 -6.09
CA GLN A 177 -17.34 -8.11 -4.88
C GLN A 177 -16.30 -7.18 -4.24
N VAL A 178 -15.41 -6.61 -5.06
CA VAL A 178 -14.41 -5.64 -4.60
C VAL A 178 -15.07 -4.38 -4.05
N CYS A 179 -16.11 -3.86 -4.73
CA CYS A 179 -16.87 -2.70 -4.26
C CYS A 179 -17.45 -2.93 -2.86
N ASN A 180 -18.13 -4.05 -2.65
CA ASN A 180 -18.71 -4.40 -1.36
C ASN A 180 -17.64 -4.58 -0.27
N PHE A 181 -16.51 -5.19 -0.62
CA PHE A 181 -15.38 -5.33 0.31
C PHE A 181 -14.81 -3.96 0.73
N VAL A 182 -14.55 -3.07 -0.23
CA VAL A 182 -14.00 -1.72 0.03
C VAL A 182 -14.99 -0.87 0.82
N ARG A 183 -16.31 -0.98 0.58
CA ARG A 183 -17.34 -0.35 1.43
C ARG A 183 -17.26 -0.80 2.89
N GLY A 184 -17.05 -2.10 3.11
CA GLY A 184 -16.82 -2.66 4.44
C GLY A 184 -15.60 -2.05 5.10
N CYS A 185 -14.45 -2.09 4.43
CA CYS A 185 -13.20 -1.50 4.92
C CYS A 185 -13.36 -0.01 5.26
N ARG A 186 -13.99 0.77 4.37
CA ARG A 186 -14.25 2.19 4.59
C ARG A 186 -15.06 2.44 5.87
N SER A 187 -16.13 1.66 6.06
CA SER A 187 -17.01 1.76 7.23
C SER A 187 -16.28 1.40 8.53
N ASP A 188 -15.39 0.42 8.48
CA ASP A 188 -14.60 0.01 9.65
C ASP A 188 -13.51 1.02 9.98
N PHE A 189 -12.78 1.51 8.98
CA PHE A 189 -11.74 2.54 9.15
C PHE A 189 -12.28 3.85 9.70
N ASP A 190 -13.49 4.27 9.33
CA ASP A 190 -14.13 5.47 9.87
C ASP A 190 -14.19 5.45 11.41
N ARG A 191 -14.44 4.26 11.99
CA ARG A 191 -14.48 4.06 13.45
C ARG A 191 -13.13 4.31 14.13
N PHE A 192 -12.03 4.15 13.38
CA PHE A 192 -10.67 4.32 13.89
C PHE A 192 -10.08 5.71 13.62
N THR A 193 -10.71 6.52 12.77
CA THR A 193 -10.23 7.88 12.43
C THR A 193 -10.00 8.81 13.63
N PRO A 194 -10.75 8.75 14.75
CA PRO A 194 -10.46 9.58 15.92
C PRO A 194 -9.16 9.18 16.63
N PHE A 195 -8.72 7.94 16.47
CA PHE A 195 -7.59 7.36 17.18
C PHE A 195 -6.30 7.32 16.35
N VAL A 196 -6.43 7.34 15.01
CA VAL A 196 -5.30 7.27 14.08
C VAL A 196 -5.30 8.51 13.19
N ARG A 197 -4.42 9.46 13.50
CA ARG A 197 -4.42 10.80 12.89
C ARG A 197 -4.26 10.75 11.37
N GLU A 198 -3.34 9.94 10.86
CA GLU A 198 -3.07 9.87 9.42
C GLU A 198 -4.15 9.09 8.67
N LEU A 199 -4.92 8.23 9.35
CA LEU A 199 -6.02 7.47 8.73
C LEU A 199 -7.14 8.40 8.24
N ARG A 200 -7.38 9.52 8.93
CA ARG A 200 -8.35 10.54 8.47
C ARG A 200 -8.03 11.08 7.08
N LYS A 201 -6.75 11.30 6.76
CA LYS A 201 -6.34 11.75 5.42
C LYS A 201 -6.47 10.62 4.40
N LYS A 202 -6.07 9.40 4.78
CA LYS A 202 -6.19 8.22 3.92
C LYS A 202 -7.64 7.88 3.58
N GLN A 203 -8.59 8.15 4.47
CA GLN A 203 -10.02 8.02 4.20
C GLN A 203 -10.50 8.83 3.00
N ILE A 204 -9.92 10.00 2.75
CA ILE A 204 -10.26 10.80 1.56
C ILE A 204 -9.90 10.02 0.29
N VAL A 205 -8.73 9.38 0.28
CA VAL A 205 -8.28 8.54 -0.84
C VAL A 205 -9.11 7.26 -0.96
N THR A 206 -9.46 6.63 0.17
CA THR A 206 -10.35 5.45 0.18
C THR A 206 -11.72 5.79 -0.40
N ASN A 207 -12.30 6.95 -0.07
CA ASN A 207 -13.56 7.40 -0.66
C ASN A 207 -13.46 7.61 -2.17
N GLN A 208 -12.38 8.24 -2.65
CA GLN A 208 -12.14 8.42 -4.09
C GLN A 208 -11.96 7.08 -4.82
N SER A 209 -11.27 6.12 -4.19
CA SER A 209 -11.12 4.77 -4.72
C SER A 209 -12.47 4.05 -4.78
N LEU A 210 -13.30 4.19 -3.74
CA LEU A 210 -14.63 3.60 -3.69
C LEU A 210 -15.54 4.19 -4.77
N GLU A 211 -15.62 5.52 -4.88
CA GLU A 211 -16.41 6.25 -5.89
C GLU A 211 -16.09 5.74 -7.31
N LYS A 212 -14.81 5.58 -7.65
CA LYS A 212 -14.40 5.03 -8.96
C LYS A 212 -14.93 3.62 -9.22
N ILE A 213 -14.91 2.76 -8.20
CA ILE A 213 -15.44 1.39 -8.34
C ILE A 213 -16.97 1.46 -8.47
N GLU A 214 -17.64 2.27 -7.65
CA GLU A 214 -19.09 2.43 -7.63
C GLU A 214 -19.62 2.96 -8.96
N ASP A 215 -18.99 3.99 -9.53
CA ASP A 215 -19.31 4.54 -10.84
C ASP A 215 -19.20 3.49 -11.93
N ALA A 216 -18.12 2.70 -11.90
CA ALA A 216 -17.89 1.64 -12.87
C ALA A 216 -18.96 0.54 -12.75
N VAL A 217 -19.29 0.12 -11.53
CA VAL A 217 -20.34 -0.89 -11.26
C VAL A 217 -21.72 -0.35 -11.65
N TYR A 218 -22.05 0.88 -11.29
CA TYR A 218 -23.31 1.55 -11.64
C TYR A 218 -23.50 1.61 -13.16
N ALA A 219 -22.48 2.08 -13.88
CA ALA A 219 -22.52 2.21 -15.33
C ALA A 219 -22.69 0.85 -16.04
N ILE A 220 -22.30 -0.25 -15.40
CA ILE A 220 -22.49 -1.61 -15.90
C ILE A 220 -23.91 -2.11 -15.64
N VAL A 221 -24.43 -1.87 -14.43
CA VAL A 221 -25.79 -2.28 -14.04
C VAL A 221 -26.82 -1.60 -14.93
N VAL A 222 -26.69 -0.28 -15.14
CA VAL A 222 -27.59 0.50 -16.01
C VAL A 222 -27.60 -0.07 -17.43
N ARG A 223 -26.42 -0.28 -18.05
CA ARG A 223 -26.34 -0.85 -19.40
C ARG A 223 -26.88 -2.27 -19.49
N SER A 224 -26.64 -3.08 -18.47
CA SER A 224 -27.18 -4.45 -18.41
C SER A 224 -28.71 -4.45 -18.28
N SER A 225 -29.31 -3.39 -17.76
CA SER A 225 -30.77 -3.22 -17.70
C SER A 225 -31.38 -2.60 -18.96
N GLU A 226 -30.62 -1.79 -19.71
CA GLU A 226 -31.07 -1.19 -20.98
C GLU A 226 -31.12 -2.22 -22.11
N TYR A 227 -30.18 -3.15 -22.10
CA TYR A 227 -30.05 -4.20 -23.09
C TYR A 227 -30.29 -5.54 -22.40
N ASP A 228 -31.43 -6.17 -22.66
CA ASP A 228 -31.75 -7.55 -22.22
C ASP A 228 -30.89 -8.56 -23.01
N LEU A 229 -29.57 -8.39 -22.95
CA LEU A 229 -28.57 -9.05 -23.78
C LEU A 229 -27.86 -10.15 -22.99
N PRO A 230 -27.42 -11.23 -23.69
CA PRO A 230 -26.57 -12.24 -23.09
C PRO A 230 -25.32 -11.61 -22.44
N PRO A 231 -24.87 -12.14 -21.28
CA PRO A 231 -23.73 -11.61 -20.54
C PRO A 231 -22.47 -11.35 -21.39
N GLU A 232 -22.22 -12.18 -22.40
CA GLU A 232 -21.02 -12.08 -23.25
C GLU A 232 -21.06 -10.87 -24.20
N MET A 233 -22.25 -10.47 -24.69
CA MET A 233 -22.39 -9.29 -25.55
C MET A 233 -22.30 -7.97 -24.76
N LEU A 234 -22.66 -7.99 -23.48
CA LEU A 234 -22.54 -6.85 -22.59
C LEU A 234 -21.07 -6.51 -22.30
N ASP A 235 -20.22 -7.53 -22.12
CA ASP A 235 -18.78 -7.35 -21.86
C ASP A 235 -18.12 -6.59 -23.05
N ASP A 236 -18.51 -6.90 -24.29
CA ASP A 236 -18.04 -6.20 -25.51
C ASP A 236 -18.48 -4.74 -25.59
N ILE A 237 -19.75 -4.43 -25.27
CA ILE A 237 -20.28 -3.05 -25.25
C ILE A 237 -19.58 -2.21 -24.18
N ILE A 238 -19.33 -2.83 -23.03
CA ILE A 238 -18.67 -2.20 -21.89
C ILE A 238 -17.19 -1.92 -22.21
N SER A 239 -16.48 -2.83 -22.87
CA SER A 239 -15.08 -2.62 -23.30
C SER A 239 -14.89 -1.37 -24.17
N ARG A 240 -15.89 -1.04 -25.01
CA ARG A 240 -15.88 0.15 -25.90
C ARG A 240 -16.17 1.46 -25.18
N SER A 241 -16.80 1.42 -24.01
CA SER A 241 -17.27 2.60 -23.27
C SER A 241 -16.41 2.95 -22.05
N ILE A 242 -15.57 2.02 -21.59
CA ILE A 242 -14.61 2.22 -20.49
C ILE A 242 -13.37 3.11 -20.77
N PRO A 243 -12.97 3.52 -22.00
CA PRO A 243 -11.77 4.34 -22.19
C PRO A 243 -11.71 5.64 -21.34
N ARG A 244 -12.85 6.10 -20.79
CA ARG A 244 -12.94 7.24 -19.87
C ARG A 244 -12.47 6.98 -18.43
N PHE A 245 -12.42 5.73 -17.94
CA PHE A 245 -12.05 5.43 -16.55
C PHE A 245 -10.55 5.17 -16.36
N ALA A 246 -9.87 4.60 -17.37
CA ALA A 246 -8.45 4.26 -17.30
C ALA A 246 -7.49 5.45 -17.53
N SER A 247 -7.97 6.54 -18.16
CA SER A 247 -7.14 7.66 -18.65
C SER A 247 -6.90 8.78 -17.62
N GLY A 248 -7.46 8.70 -16.42
CA GLY A 248 -7.34 9.76 -15.39
C GLY A 248 -6.00 9.85 -14.64
N SER A 249 -5.00 9.02 -14.95
CA SER A 249 -3.73 8.98 -14.20
C SER A 249 -2.53 9.56 -14.96
N ALA A 250 -2.71 10.14 -16.16
CA ALA A 250 -1.62 10.72 -16.92
C ALA A 250 -1.86 12.21 -17.18
N LYS A 251 -0.96 13.03 -16.62
CA LYS A 251 -0.72 14.47 -16.86
C LYS A 251 -1.56 15.48 -16.06
N ALA A 252 -0.99 15.90 -14.93
CA ALA A 252 -0.93 17.31 -14.55
C ALA A 252 0.45 17.62 -13.94
N LYS A 253 1.49 17.49 -14.77
CA LYS A 253 2.80 18.13 -14.56
C LYS A 253 3.08 18.91 -15.84
N CYS A 254 2.69 20.17 -15.85
CA CYS A 254 3.10 21.18 -16.83
C CYS A 254 3.21 22.49 -16.05
N SER A 255 4.44 22.80 -15.64
CA SER A 255 5.24 23.92 -16.17
C SER A 255 4.70 25.27 -15.67
N ARG A 256 5.35 25.79 -14.62
CA ARG A 256 5.31 27.21 -14.30
C ARG A 256 6.25 27.88 -15.30
N ASP A 257 5.69 28.39 -16.39
CA ASP A 257 6.35 29.42 -17.17
C ASP A 257 5.99 30.76 -16.52
N VAL A 258 7.01 31.44 -16.00
CA VAL A 258 6.93 32.79 -15.47
C VAL A 258 7.06 33.71 -16.67
N GLY A 259 5.95 34.30 -17.11
CA GLY A 259 5.96 35.42 -18.04
C GLY A 259 6.50 36.65 -17.31
N SER A 260 7.69 37.10 -17.71
CA SER A 260 8.16 38.46 -17.45
C SER A 260 7.41 39.41 -18.39
N ASP A 261 6.71 40.35 -17.78
CA ASP A 261 5.99 41.46 -18.41
C ASP A 261 7.00 42.61 -18.62
N ASP A 262 7.47 42.78 -19.86
CA ASP A 262 8.21 43.96 -20.29
C ASP A 262 7.23 44.85 -21.07
N GLY A 263 6.80 45.94 -20.43
CA GLY A 263 5.89 46.92 -20.99
C GLY A 263 6.08 48.28 -20.33
N HIS A 264 7.21 48.95 -20.59
CA HIS A 264 7.34 50.38 -20.40
C HIS A 264 7.41 51.05 -21.78
N GLU A 265 6.30 51.68 -22.17
CA GLU A 265 6.23 52.69 -23.22
C GLU A 265 6.81 54.00 -22.67
N ASP A 266 7.79 54.55 -23.38
CA ASP A 266 8.14 55.96 -23.37
C ASP A 266 7.05 56.76 -24.10
N ASP A 267 6.59 57.88 -23.56
CA ASP A 267 6.49 59.17 -24.27
C ASP A 267 5.80 60.28 -23.44
N TYR A 268 6.48 61.44 -23.42
CA TYR A 268 6.13 62.80 -22.95
C TYR A 268 6.17 63.14 -21.44
#